data_AF-A0AAV6PS23-F1
#
_entry.id   AF-A0AAV6PS23-F1
#
_cell.length_a   1.000
_cell.length_b   1.000
_cell.length_c   1.000
_cell.angle_alpha   90.00
_cell.angle_beta   90.00
_cell.angle_gamma   90.00
#
_symmetry.space_group_name_H-M   'P 1'
#
loop_
_entity.id
_entity.type
_entity.pdbx_description
1 polymer ?
#
loop_
_entity_poly.entity_id
_entity_poly.type
_entity_poly.pdbx_seq_one_letter_code
_entity_poly.pdbx_strand_id
1 'polypeptide(L)'
;MSYHRASDTRREQFRRYLEKAGVVDSLTRVLVALYEQPERPNNALEFVKQHLDAAGLTLTDTEHLQQEVTDLRQRCARLTEENRDLKTRLQRYELESEGGATAE
;
A
#
# COMPACT_ATOMS: atom_id res chain seq x y z
N MET A 1 34.47 -17.40 24.38
CA MET A 1 33.10 -17.58 23.85
C MET A 1 32.36 -16.23 23.69
N SER A 2 33.01 -15.18 23.18
CA SER A 2 32.42 -13.83 23.05
C SER A 2 32.20 -13.38 21.60
N TYR A 3 32.80 -14.08 20.62
CA TYR A 3 32.68 -13.73 19.21
C TYR A 3 31.37 -14.20 18.54
N HIS A 4 30.67 -15.19 19.12
CA HIS A 4 29.39 -15.66 18.56
C HIS A 4 28.26 -14.64 18.76
N ARG A 5 28.16 -14.04 19.96
CA ARG A 5 27.07 -13.10 20.28
C ARG A 5 27.06 -11.84 19.42
N ALA A 6 28.24 -11.30 19.08
CA ALA A 6 28.37 -10.14 18.18
C ALA A 6 28.12 -10.51 16.70
N SER A 7 28.45 -11.74 16.30
CA SER A 7 28.15 -12.25 14.95
C SER A 7 26.64 -12.50 14.77
N ASP A 8 25.96 -12.92 15.83
CA ASP A 8 24.50 -13.15 15.83
C ASP A 8 23.73 -11.83 15.74
N THR A 9 24.17 -10.77 16.43
CA THR A 9 23.54 -9.44 16.28
C THR A 9 23.67 -8.88 14.86
N ARG A 10 24.84 -9.04 14.22
CA ARG A 10 25.04 -8.57 12.84
C ARG A 10 24.18 -9.36 11.84
N ARG A 11 24.06 -10.67 12.01
CA ARG A 11 23.17 -11.52 11.19
C ARG A 11 21.70 -11.16 11.37
N GLU A 12 21.27 -10.91 12.60
CA GLU A 12 19.91 -10.50 12.92
C GLU A 12 19.57 -9.14 12.32
N GLN A 13 20.48 -8.17 12.40
CA GLN A 13 20.32 -6.86 11.75
C GLN A 13 20.17 -7.00 10.23
N PHE A 14 20.98 -7.88 9.60
CA PHE A 14 20.89 -8.13 8.17
C PHE A 14 19.57 -8.81 7.78
N ARG A 15 19.11 -9.79 8.57
CA ARG A 15 17.79 -10.42 8.37
C ARG A 15 16.67 -9.38 8.43
N ARG A 16 16.63 -8.55 9.48
CA ARG A 16 15.62 -7.50 9.63
C ARG A 16 15.67 -6.47 8.52
N TYR A 17 16.86 -6.17 8.01
CA TYR A 17 17.00 -5.30 6.84
C TYR A 17 16.34 -5.91 5.60
N LEU A 18 16.60 -7.20 5.32
CA LEU A 18 15.98 -7.90 4.18
C LEU A 18 14.47 -8.04 4.33
N GLU A 19 13.97 -8.28 5.54
CA GLU A 19 12.54 -8.31 5.85
C GLU A 19 11.91 -6.93 5.64
N LYS A 20 12.50 -5.87 6.22
CA LYS A 20 11.99 -4.50 6.10
C LYS A 20 12.03 -3.99 4.66
N ALA A 21 13.01 -4.41 3.87
CA ALA A 21 13.13 -4.06 2.46
C ALA A 21 12.27 -4.96 1.54
N GLY A 22 11.48 -5.90 2.08
CA GLY A 22 10.59 -6.77 1.29
C GLY A 22 11.31 -7.80 0.42
N VAL A 23 12.61 -8.03 0.61
CA VAL A 23 13.41 -9.00 -0.16
C VAL A 23 12.93 -10.43 0.14
N VAL A 24 12.63 -10.71 1.41
CA VAL A 24 12.15 -12.04 1.84
C VAL A 24 10.79 -12.35 1.22
N ASP A 25 9.86 -11.40 1.23
CA ASP A 25 8.54 -11.55 0.61
C ASP A 25 8.62 -11.73 -0.90
N SER A 26 9.47 -10.94 -1.58
CA SER A 26 9.73 -11.09 -3.02
C SER A 26 10.23 -12.48 -3.37
N LEU A 27 11.29 -12.95 -2.69
CA LEU A 27 11.84 -14.28 -2.92
C LEU A 27 10.81 -15.38 -2.64
N THR A 28 10.03 -15.23 -1.57
CA THR A 28 8.97 -16.18 -1.22
C THR A 28 7.93 -16.29 -2.33
N ARG A 29 7.45 -15.16 -2.86
CA ARG A 29 6.47 -15.15 -3.96
C ARG A 29 7.02 -15.81 -5.24
N VAL A 30 8.26 -15.54 -5.61
CA VAL A 30 8.89 -16.15 -6.80
C VAL A 30 9.04 -17.66 -6.62
N LEU A 31 9.42 -18.13 -5.42
CA LEU A 31 9.53 -19.56 -5.13
C LEU A 31 8.17 -20.25 -5.10
N VAL A 32 7.12 -19.60 -4.58
CA VAL A 32 5.74 -20.11 -4.66
C VAL A 32 5.29 -20.19 -6.11
N ALA A 33 5.51 -19.15 -6.91
CA ALA A 33 5.16 -19.14 -8.33
C ALA A 33 5.88 -20.25 -9.12
N LEU A 34 7.13 -20.56 -8.77
CA LEU A 34 7.89 -21.67 -9.34
C LEU A 34 7.33 -23.03 -8.89
N TYR A 35 6.89 -23.15 -7.63
CA TYR A 35 6.29 -24.37 -7.10
C TYR A 35 4.91 -24.66 -7.71
N GLU A 36 4.13 -23.62 -7.99
CA GLU A 36 2.79 -23.71 -8.58
C GLU A 36 2.81 -23.97 -10.10
N GLN A 37 3.98 -23.90 -10.76
CA GLN A 37 4.07 -24.19 -12.19
C GLN A 37 3.64 -25.65 -12.47
N PRO A 38 2.66 -25.87 -13.37
CA PRO A 38 2.17 -27.22 -13.69
C PRO A 38 3.25 -28.07 -14.37
N GLU A 39 4.13 -27.44 -15.14
CA GLU A 39 5.32 -28.05 -15.71
C GLU A 39 6.57 -27.39 -15.13
N ARG A 40 7.52 -28.19 -14.64
CA ARG A 40 8.77 -27.64 -14.11
C ARG A 40 9.54 -26.98 -15.26
N PRO A 41 9.91 -25.70 -15.15
CA PRO A 41 10.70 -25.05 -16.19
C PRO A 41 12.03 -25.79 -16.34
N ASN A 42 12.44 -26.03 -17.60
CA ASN A 42 13.72 -26.67 -17.91
C ASN A 42 14.91 -25.93 -17.29
N ASN A 43 14.78 -24.62 -17.04
CA ASN A 43 15.77 -23.80 -16.37
C ASN A 43 15.14 -22.98 -15.23
N ALA A 44 15.07 -23.57 -14.04
CA ALA A 44 14.52 -22.93 -12.84
C ALA A 44 15.27 -21.65 -12.45
N LEU A 45 16.58 -21.58 -12.69
CA LEU A 45 17.38 -20.40 -12.35
C LEU A 45 17.01 -19.20 -13.21
N GLU A 46 16.78 -19.43 -14.51
CA GLU A 46 16.34 -18.38 -15.43
C GLU A 46 14.94 -17.88 -15.08
N PHE A 47 14.02 -18.79 -14.73
CA PHE A 47 12.68 -18.44 -14.26
C PHE A 47 12.76 -17.50 -13.05
N VAL A 48 13.55 -17.86 -12.03
CA VAL A 48 13.70 -17.05 -10.81
C VAL A 48 14.26 -15.66 -11.14
N LYS A 49 15.27 -15.58 -12.03
CA LYS A 49 15.85 -14.30 -12.44
C LYS A 49 14.82 -13.37 -13.08
N GLN A 50 14.09 -13.87 -14.07
CA GLN A 50 13.06 -13.09 -14.78
C GLN A 50 11.93 -12.64 -13.84
N HIS A 51 11.49 -13.52 -12.93
CA HIS A 51 10.40 -13.22 -12.01
C HIS A 51 10.82 -12.28 -10.89
N LEU A 52 12.11 -12.23 -10.51
CA LEU A 52 12.61 -11.23 -9.57
C LEU A 52 12.68 -9.83 -10.19
N ASP A 53 13.11 -9.73 -11.45
CA ASP A 53 13.12 -8.46 -12.20
C ASP A 53 11.69 -7.89 -12.33
N ALA A 54 10.71 -8.76 -12.60
CA ALA A 54 9.30 -8.38 -12.64
C ALA A 54 8.73 -8.08 -11.25
N ALA A 55 9.06 -8.88 -10.23
CA ALA A 55 8.56 -8.70 -8.86
C ALA A 55 8.97 -7.34 -8.28
N GLY A 56 10.20 -6.89 -8.54
CA GLY A 56 10.70 -5.59 -8.07
C GLY A 56 9.87 -4.39 -8.55
N LEU A 57 9.37 -4.46 -9.79
CA LEU A 57 8.46 -3.44 -10.33
C LEU A 57 7.09 -3.52 -9.66
N THR A 58 6.52 -4.72 -9.55
CA THR A 58 5.17 -4.91 -8.99
C THR A 58 5.04 -4.53 -7.52
N LEU A 59 6.06 -4.79 -6.69
CA LEU A 59 6.00 -4.50 -5.26
C LEU A 59 6.02 -3.00 -4.98
N THR A 60 6.93 -2.28 -5.63
CA THR A 60 7.04 -0.82 -5.54
C THR A 60 5.77 -0.14 -6.02
N ASP A 61 5.22 -0.59 -7.16
CA ASP A 61 3.97 -0.06 -7.70
C ASP A 61 2.79 -0.36 -6.79
N THR A 62 2.73 -1.56 -6.20
CA THR A 62 1.64 -1.93 -5.29
C THR A 62 1.64 -1.10 -4.01
N GLU A 63 2.81 -0.87 -3.39
CA GLU A 63 2.94 -0.03 -2.21
C GLU A 63 2.56 1.42 -2.51
N HIS A 64 3.04 1.96 -3.64
CA HIS A 64 2.69 3.31 -4.08
C HIS A 64 1.19 3.44 -4.34
N LEU A 65 0.58 2.48 -5.04
CA LEU A 65 -0.86 2.44 -5.31
C LEU A 65 -1.68 2.33 -4.02
N GLN A 66 -1.25 1.53 -3.05
CA GLN A 66 -1.94 1.43 -1.74
C GLN A 66 -1.90 2.75 -0.98
N GLN A 67 -0.77 3.46 -1.02
CA GLN A 67 -0.63 4.76 -0.40
C GLN A 67 -1.50 5.81 -1.09
N GLU A 68 -1.54 5.80 -2.42
CA GLU A 68 -2.41 6.69 -3.21
C GLU A 68 -3.90 6.42 -2.96
N VAL A 69 -4.32 5.15 -2.90
CA VAL A 69 -5.70 4.78 -2.54
C VAL A 69 -6.06 5.28 -1.14
N THR A 70 -5.13 5.22 -0.19
CA THR A 70 -5.35 5.71 1.17
C THR A 70 -5.51 7.24 1.19
N ASP A 71 -4.64 7.98 0.51
CA ASP A 71 -4.71 9.44 0.40
C ASP A 71 -6.00 9.90 -0.29
N LEU A 72 -6.36 9.25 -1.41
CA LEU A 72 -7.59 9.54 -2.14
C LEU A 72 -8.84 9.28 -1.28
N ARG A 73 -8.88 8.17 -0.53
CA ARG A 73 -9.99 7.88 0.40
C ARG A 73 -10.12 8.94 1.49
N GLN A 74 -9.01 9.40 2.06
CA GLN A 74 -9.02 10.47 3.06
C GLN A 74 -9.52 11.79 2.46
N ARG A 75 -9.07 12.16 1.25
CA ARG A 75 -9.55 13.36 0.55
C ARG A 75 -11.03 13.27 0.23
N CYS A 76 -11.51 12.13 -0.26
CA CYS A 76 -12.93 11.91 -0.52
C CYS A 76 -13.77 12.05 0.75
N ALA A 77 -13.33 11.49 1.88
CA ALA A 77 -14.02 11.63 3.15
C ALA A 77 -14.13 13.11 3.57
N ARG A 78 -13.02 13.85 3.53
CA ARG A 78 -12.99 15.28 3.88
C ARG A 78 -13.89 16.11 2.97
N LEU A 79 -13.79 15.93 1.65
CA LEU A 79 -14.60 16.67 0.69
C LEU A 79 -16.10 16.35 0.81
N THR A 80 -16.44 15.13 1.22
CA THR A 80 -17.82 14.72 1.46
C THR A 80 -18.38 15.39 2.72
N GLU A 81 -17.58 15.47 3.78
CA GLU A 81 -17.94 16.18 5.01
C GLU A 81 -18.10 17.69 4.76
N GLU A 82 -17.14 18.32 4.09
CA GLU A 82 -17.23 19.74 3.69
C GLU A 82 -18.46 20.01 2.82
N ASN A 83 -18.76 19.14 1.84
CA ASN A 83 -19.97 19.27 1.03
C ASN A 83 -21.25 19.18 1.87
N ARG A 84 -21.29 18.28 2.85
CA ARG A 84 -22.44 18.12 3.73
C ARG A 84 -22.66 19.38 4.58
N ASP A 85 -21.59 19.92 5.13
CA ASP A 85 -21.63 21.15 5.92
C ASP A 85 -22.07 22.35 5.08
N LEU A 86 -21.51 22.52 3.89
CA LEU A 86 -21.88 23.59 2.98
C LEU A 86 -23.34 23.49 2.53
N LYS A 87 -23.82 22.29 2.19
CA LYS A 87 -25.24 22.07 1.86
C LYS A 87 -26.17 22.39 3.03
N THR A 88 -25.78 22.01 4.25
CA THR A 88 -26.55 22.33 5.46
C THR A 88 -26.60 23.83 5.70
N ARG A 89 -25.48 24.55 5.51
CA ARG A 89 -25.44 26.02 5.63
C ARG A 89 -26.29 26.70 4.56
N LEU A 90 -26.21 26.24 3.31
CA LEU A 90 -27.03 26.75 2.20
C LEU A 90 -28.51 26.61 2.49
N GLN A 91 -28.97 25.43 2.91
CA GLN A 91 -30.38 25.20 3.26
C GLN A 91 -30.86 26.15 4.37
N ARG A 92 -30.02 26.43 5.37
CA ARG A 92 -30.37 27.38 6.44
C ARG A 92 -30.53 28.80 5.90
N TYR A 93 -29.63 29.25 5.04
CA TYR A 93 -29.73 30.57 4.40
C TYR A 93 -30.94 30.68 3.46
N GLU A 94 -31.24 29.62 2.69
CA GLU A 94 -32.43 29.58 1.83
C GLU A 94 -33.72 29.68 2.66
N LEU A 95 -33.81 28.93 3.77
CA LEU A 95 -34.95 28.99 4.70
C LEU A 95 -35.10 30.37 5.39
N GLU A 96 -33.99 31.00 5.78
CA GLU A 96 -34.01 32.34 6.38
C GLU A 96 -34.39 33.43 5.35
N SER A 97 -34.00 33.27 4.09
CA SER A 97 -34.38 34.17 2.99
C SER A 97 -35.86 34.07 2.65
N GLU A 98 -36.45 32.86 2.66
CA GLU A 98 -37.87 32.68 2.39
C GLU A 98 -38.76 33.14 3.56
N GLY A 99 -38.34 32.90 4.81
CA GLY A 99 -39.07 33.36 6.00
C GLY A 99 -39.11 34.89 6.16
N GLY A 100 -38.07 35.60 5.67
CA GLY A 100 -38.04 37.07 5.65
C GLY A 100 -38.95 37.69 4.59
N ALA A 101 -39.21 37.01 3.47
CA ALA A 101 -40.06 37.51 2.39
C ALA A 101 -41.57 37.39 2.69
N THR A 102 -41.96 36.54 3.65
CA THR A 102 -43.37 36.35 4.06
C THR A 102 -43.83 37.26 5.21
N ALA A 103 -42.97 38.14 5.72
CA ALA A 103 -43.23 38.97 6.91
C ALA A 103 -43.36 40.49 6.63
N GLU A 104 -43.52 40.92 5.37
CA GLU A 104 -43.93 42.29 5.00
C GLU A 104 -45.43 42.42 4.72
#